data_AF-A0A0S8ANI0-F1
#
_entry.id   AF-A0A0S8ANI0-F1
#
_cell.length_a   1.000
_cell.length_b   1.000
_cell.length_c   1.000
_cell.angle_alpha   90.00
_cell.angle_beta   90.00
_cell.angle_gamma   90.00
#
_symmetry.space_group_name_H-M   'P 1'
#
loop_
_entity.id
_entity.type
_entity.pdbx_description
1 polymer ?
#
loop_
_entity_poly.entity_id
_entity_poly.type
_entity_poly.pdbx_seq_one_letter_code
_entity_poly.pdbx_strand_id
1 'polypeptide(L)'
;MSDLHDPRVLFAAERTQLAWNRTSVSLMAFGFVVERFGLFLNVLGKKGIIVMEREISFYVGLTFILLSILLSFFSILQHKNVVNSLQPAEIPKGYKLWGAAWVNGIVGLLGIILAGYIYYGFRG
;
A
#
# COMPACT_ATOMS: atom_id res chain seq x y z
N MET A 1 -25.88 -27.36 -4.38
CA MET A 1 -24.47 -27.58 -4.00
C MET A 1 -23.66 -26.70 -4.93
N SER A 2 -23.05 -25.63 -4.41
CA SER A 2 -22.27 -24.68 -5.22
C SER A 2 -20.94 -25.33 -5.60
N ASP A 3 -20.66 -25.43 -6.90
CA ASP A 3 -19.45 -26.00 -7.47
C ASP A 3 -18.20 -25.21 -7.04
N LEU A 4 -17.65 -25.58 -5.87
CA LEU A 4 -16.35 -25.16 -5.32
C LEU A 4 -15.19 -25.84 -6.06
N HIS A 5 -15.26 -25.96 -7.39
CA HIS A 5 -14.23 -26.59 -8.23
C HIS A 5 -13.93 -25.74 -9.47
N ASP A 6 -14.22 -24.44 -9.42
CA ASP A 6 -13.94 -23.53 -10.53
C ASP A 6 -12.62 -22.75 -10.30
N PRO A 7 -11.56 -22.99 -11.10
CA PRO A 7 -10.30 -22.24 -11.00
C PRO A 7 -10.47 -20.73 -11.19
N ARG A 8 -11.63 -20.25 -11.68
CA ARG A 8 -11.97 -18.82 -11.74
C ARG A 8 -12.00 -18.14 -10.38
N VAL A 9 -12.25 -18.86 -9.29
CA VAL A 9 -12.28 -18.28 -7.93
C VAL A 9 -10.90 -17.76 -7.53
N LEU A 10 -9.84 -18.50 -7.83
CA LEU A 10 -8.45 -18.06 -7.64
C LEU A 10 -8.13 -16.81 -8.45
N PHE A 11 -8.48 -16.79 -9.74
CA PHE A 11 -8.25 -15.62 -10.60
C PHE A 11 -9.10 -14.40 -10.19
N ALA A 12 -10.27 -14.61 -9.58
CA ALA A 12 -11.05 -13.53 -8.98
C ALA A 12 -10.36 -12.98 -7.72
N ALA A 13 -9.85 -13.86 -6.85
CA ALA A 13 -9.10 -13.48 -5.67
C ALA A 13 -7.86 -12.64 -6.04
N GLU A 14 -7.08 -13.08 -7.01
CA GLU A 14 -5.89 -12.32 -7.47
C GLU A 14 -6.25 -10.95 -8.04
N ARG A 15 -7.34 -10.83 -8.81
CA ARG A 15 -7.80 -9.52 -9.31
C ARG A 15 -8.16 -8.58 -8.17
N THR A 16 -8.83 -9.07 -7.12
CA THR A 16 -9.10 -8.25 -5.95
C THR A 16 -7.82 -7.86 -5.23
N GLN A 17 -6.85 -8.77 -5.11
CA GLN A 17 -5.54 -8.46 -4.52
C GLN A 17 -4.77 -7.40 -5.31
N LEU A 18 -4.75 -7.48 -6.65
CA LEU A 18 -4.13 -6.48 -7.50
C LEU A 18 -4.84 -5.11 -7.42
N ALA A 19 -6.17 -5.11 -7.26
CA ALA A 19 -6.92 -3.89 -7.02
C ALA A 19 -6.52 -3.23 -5.70
N TRP A 20 -6.36 -4.02 -4.62
CA TRP A 20 -5.83 -3.53 -3.34
C TRP A 20 -4.40 -2.98 -3.46
N ASN A 21 -3.53 -3.65 -4.22
CA ASN A 21 -2.17 -3.17 -4.50
C ASN A 21 -2.19 -1.79 -5.15
N ARG A 22 -2.99 -1.61 -6.21
CA ARG A 22 -3.13 -0.34 -6.91
C ARG A 22 -3.61 0.78 -5.98
N THR A 23 -4.60 0.51 -5.14
CA THR A 23 -5.10 1.50 -4.17
C THR A 23 -4.02 1.85 -3.14
N SER A 24 -3.25 0.87 -2.65
CA SER A 24 -2.13 1.10 -1.74
C SER A 24 -1.06 1.99 -2.39
N VAL A 25 -0.60 1.66 -3.61
CA VAL A 25 0.40 2.47 -4.32
C VAL A 25 -0.08 3.90 -4.58
N SER A 26 -1.36 4.09 -4.96
CA SER A 26 -1.94 5.42 -5.14
C SER A 26 -1.96 6.23 -3.85
N LEU A 27 -2.33 5.63 -2.71
CA LEU A 27 -2.29 6.29 -1.41
C LEU A 27 -0.87 6.67 -1.01
N MET A 28 0.10 5.79 -1.27
CA MET A 28 1.51 6.03 -0.98
C MET A 28 2.06 7.20 -1.79
N ALA A 29 1.78 7.23 -3.10
CA ALA A 29 2.18 8.34 -3.98
C ALA A 29 1.52 9.66 -3.58
N PHE A 30 0.23 9.64 -3.26
CA PHE A 30 -0.48 10.82 -2.80
C PHE A 30 0.08 11.35 -1.47
N GLY A 31 0.33 10.46 -0.50
CA GLY A 31 0.94 10.84 0.78
C GLY A 31 2.31 11.47 0.62
N PHE A 32 3.14 10.96 -0.29
CA PHE A 32 4.43 11.56 -0.63
C PHE A 32 4.29 12.97 -1.20
N VAL A 33 3.35 13.18 -2.12
CA VAL A 33 3.09 14.49 -2.72
C VAL A 33 2.63 15.48 -1.66
N VAL A 34 1.69 15.09 -0.80
CA VAL A 34 1.17 15.95 0.28
C VAL A 34 2.28 16.36 1.26
N GLU A 35 3.16 15.43 1.65
CA GLU A 35 4.31 15.76 2.50
C GLU A 35 5.21 16.81 1.85
N ARG A 36 5.53 16.64 0.56
CA ARG A 36 6.40 17.56 -0.18
C ARG A 36 5.78 18.93 -0.45
N PHE A 37 4.46 19.06 -0.43
CA PHE A 37 3.80 20.36 -0.60
C PHE A 37 4.21 21.37 0.49
N GLY A 38 4.39 20.94 1.74
CA GLY A 38 4.82 21.84 2.82
C GLY A 38 6.24 22.39 2.60
N LEU A 39 7.16 21.58 2.07
CA LEU A 39 8.50 22.01 1.69
C LEU A 39 8.49 22.94 0.47
N PHE A 40 7.66 22.63 -0.52
CA PHE A 40 7.48 23.49 -1.69
C PHE A 40 7.05 24.90 -1.29
N LEU A 41 6.06 25.03 -0.40
CA LEU A 41 5.61 26.33 0.11
C LEU A 41 6.70 27.08 0.90
N ASN A 42 7.55 26.36 1.62
CA ASN A 42 8.69 26.95 2.35
C ASN A 42 9.70 27.62 1.40
N VAL A 43 10.05 26.95 0.30
CA VAL A 43 10.95 27.49 -0.73
C VAL A 43 10.38 28.76 -1.38
N LEU A 44 9.06 28.86 -1.49
CA LEU A 44 8.37 30.06 -2.02
C LEU A 44 8.36 31.27 -1.05
N GLY A 45 8.90 31.14 0.17
CA GLY A 45 9.30 32.30 0.98
C GLY A 45 8.24 32.94 1.88
N LYS A 46 7.05 32.35 2.12
CA LYS A 46 6.05 32.93 3.06
C LYS A 46 6.37 32.66 4.55
N LYS A 47 7.55 33.07 5.02
CA LYS A 47 8.19 32.64 6.30
C LYS A 47 7.36 32.74 7.61
N GLY A 48 6.23 33.46 7.67
CA GLY A 48 5.52 33.74 8.94
C GLY A 48 4.38 32.78 9.33
N ILE A 49 3.72 32.14 8.37
CA ILE A 49 2.57 31.22 8.61
C ILE A 49 2.94 29.75 8.30
N ILE A 50 4.09 29.53 7.65
CA ILE A 50 4.47 28.26 7.01
C ILE A 50 4.86 27.14 7.99
N VAL A 51 5.34 27.42 9.20
CA VAL A 51 5.81 26.35 10.10
C VAL A 51 4.67 25.38 10.45
N MET A 52 3.49 25.92 10.76
CA MET A 52 2.28 25.12 11.00
C MET A 52 1.87 24.31 9.76
N GLU A 53 1.93 24.91 8.57
CA GLU A 53 1.56 24.21 7.32
C GLU A 53 2.55 23.10 6.94
N ARG A 54 3.85 23.26 7.24
CA ARG A 54 4.85 22.21 7.05
C ARG A 54 4.57 21.01 7.95
N GLU A 55 4.26 21.25 9.23
CA GLU A 55 3.93 20.19 10.18
C GLU A 55 2.62 19.47 9.79
N ILE A 56 1.58 20.22 9.43
CA ILE A 56 0.31 19.64 8.96
C ILE A 56 0.53 18.79 7.71
N SER A 57 1.24 19.32 6.71
CA SER A 57 1.54 18.58 5.46
C SER A 57 2.32 17.30 5.73
N PHE A 58 3.28 17.34 6.67
CA PHE A 58 4.03 16.17 7.10
C PHE A 58 3.14 15.11 7.74
N TYR A 59 2.33 15.47 8.73
CA TYR A 59 1.45 14.50 9.39
C TYR A 59 0.41 13.92 8.44
N VAL A 60 -0.20 14.76 7.59
CA VAL A 60 -1.16 14.28 6.60
C VAL A 60 -0.49 13.31 5.63
N GLY A 61 0.65 13.69 5.03
CA GLY A 61 1.39 12.81 4.12
C GLY A 61 1.82 11.49 4.76
N LEU A 62 2.31 11.55 6.00
CA LEU A 62 2.69 10.36 6.77
C LEU A 62 1.49 9.44 7.05
N THR A 63 0.32 9.99 7.40
CA THR A 63 -0.88 9.15 7.63
C THR A 63 -1.34 8.44 6.36
N PHE A 64 -1.26 9.09 5.19
CA PHE A 64 -1.55 8.45 3.91
C PHE A 64 -0.57 7.31 3.58
N ILE A 65 0.72 7.50 3.87
CA ILE A 65 1.72 6.45 3.67
C ILE A 65 1.50 5.30 4.66
N LEU A 66 1.25 5.58 5.95
CA LEU A 66 0.93 4.54 6.93
C LEU A 66 -0.33 3.76 6.54
N LEU A 67 -1.38 4.45 6.09
CA LEU A 67 -2.60 3.83 5.59
C LEU A 67 -2.30 2.92 4.39
N SER A 68 -1.44 3.36 3.47
CA SER A 68 -1.03 2.53 2.32
C SER A 68 -0.32 1.24 2.74
N ILE A 69 0.56 1.31 3.74
CA ILE A 69 1.28 0.15 4.30
C ILE A 69 0.26 -0.82 4.91
N LEU A 70 -0.68 -0.32 5.71
CA LEU A 70 -1.76 -1.12 6.30
C LEU A 70 -2.61 -1.81 5.24
N LEU A 71 -3.01 -1.11 4.17
CA LEU A 71 -3.75 -1.72 3.05
C LEU A 71 -2.94 -2.81 2.36
N SER A 72 -1.63 -2.64 2.19
CA SER A 72 -0.77 -3.66 1.58
C SER A 72 -0.73 -4.94 2.43
N PHE A 73 -0.56 -4.79 3.75
CA PHE A 73 -0.62 -5.94 4.67
C PHE A 73 -2.00 -6.59 4.70
N PHE A 74 -3.07 -5.79 4.74
CA PHE A 74 -4.45 -6.29 4.68
C PHE A 74 -4.71 -7.11 3.41
N SER A 75 -4.19 -6.65 2.27
CA SER A 75 -4.26 -7.38 0.99
C SER A 75 -3.60 -8.75 1.05
N ILE A 76 -2.45 -8.87 1.72
CA ILE A 76 -1.76 -10.14 1.93
C ILE A 76 -2.56 -11.07 2.85
N LEU A 77 -3.12 -10.55 3.95
CA LEU A 77 -3.94 -11.33 4.88
C LEU A 77 -5.21 -11.85 4.21
N GLN A 78 -5.89 -11.00 3.44
CA GLN A 78 -7.08 -11.38 2.69
C GLN A 78 -6.76 -12.48 1.67
N HIS A 79 -5.66 -12.35 0.91
CA HIS A 79 -5.22 -13.38 -0.03
C HIS A 79 -4.90 -14.70 0.67
N LYS A 80 -4.20 -14.67 1.81
CA LYS A 80 -3.93 -15.86 2.61
C LYS A 80 -5.20 -16.54 3.11
N ASN A 81 -6.17 -15.77 3.60
CA ASN A 81 -7.45 -16.32 4.05
C ASN A 81 -8.22 -16.99 2.91
N VAL A 82 -8.24 -16.36 1.73
CA VAL A 82 -8.89 -16.95 0.55
C VAL A 82 -8.15 -18.23 0.10
N VAL A 83 -6.82 -18.20 0.01
CA VAL A 83 -6.01 -19.38 -0.34
C VAL A 83 -6.17 -20.53 0.67
N ASN A 84 -6.23 -20.23 1.97
CA ASN A 84 -6.44 -21.26 3.00
C ASN A 84 -7.85 -21.85 3.00
N SER A 85 -8.84 -21.13 2.42
CA SER A 85 -10.22 -21.62 2.31
C SER A 85 -10.47 -22.49 1.06
N LEU A 86 -9.50 -22.56 0.13
CA LEU A 86 -9.62 -23.29 -1.13
C LEU A 86 -9.17 -24.75 -0.99
N GLN A 87 -9.90 -25.67 -1.62
CA GLN A 87 -9.52 -27.09 -1.60
C GLN A 87 -8.34 -27.37 -2.56
N PRO A 88 -7.46 -28.37 -2.29
CA PRO A 88 -6.29 -28.67 -3.11
C PRO A 88 -6.58 -28.99 -4.59
N ALA A 89 -7.83 -29.31 -4.93
CA ALA A 89 -8.28 -29.59 -6.28
C ALA A 89 -8.52 -28.33 -7.14
N GLU A 90 -8.60 -27.16 -6.51
CA GLU A 90 -8.91 -25.88 -7.18
C GLU A 90 -7.66 -25.16 -7.68
N ILE A 91 -6.46 -25.57 -7.24
CA ILE A 91 -5.18 -24.95 -7.59
C ILE A 91 -4.63 -25.59 -8.87
N PRO A 92 -4.53 -24.86 -10.00
CA PRO A 92 -3.95 -25.39 -11.23
C PRO A 92 -2.51 -25.85 -10.98
N LYS A 93 -2.16 -27.08 -11.42
CA LYS A 93 -0.82 -27.64 -11.26
C LYS A 93 0.24 -26.70 -11.86
N GLY A 94 1.13 -26.16 -11.01
CA GLY A 94 2.23 -25.28 -11.40
C GLY A 94 1.98 -23.77 -11.22
N TYR A 95 0.81 -23.36 -10.70
CA TYR A 95 0.52 -21.94 -10.52
C TYR A 95 1.23 -21.33 -9.29
N LYS A 96 1.99 -20.26 -9.50
CA LYS A 96 2.75 -19.57 -8.45
C LYS A 96 1.88 -18.56 -7.70
N LEU A 97 1.07 -19.06 -6.76
CA LEU A 97 0.18 -18.29 -5.86
C LEU A 97 0.89 -17.16 -5.06
N TRP A 98 2.21 -17.22 -4.98
CA TRP A 98 3.04 -16.29 -4.23
C TRP A 98 3.30 -14.97 -4.97
N GLY A 99 3.13 -14.89 -6.29
CA GLY A 99 3.50 -13.72 -7.09
C GLY A 99 2.86 -12.42 -6.62
N ALA A 100 1.53 -12.41 -6.47
CA ALA A 100 0.79 -11.23 -6.00
C ALA A 100 1.13 -10.87 -4.54
N ALA A 101 1.40 -11.87 -3.69
CA ALA A 101 1.82 -11.66 -2.31
C ALA A 101 3.22 -11.02 -2.22
N TRP A 102 4.16 -11.45 -3.07
CA TRP A 102 5.50 -10.85 -3.18
C TRP A 102 5.42 -9.40 -3.60
N VAL A 103 4.61 -9.06 -4.62
CA VAL A 103 4.46 -7.67 -5.08
C VAL A 103 3.91 -6.77 -3.97
N ASN A 104 2.86 -7.20 -3.25
CA ASN A 104 2.38 -6.44 -2.09
C ASN A 104 3.44 -6.33 -0.99
N GLY A 105 4.17 -7.41 -0.71
CA GLY A 105 5.27 -7.40 0.26
C GLY A 105 6.33 -6.35 -0.08
N ILE A 106 6.74 -6.28 -1.35
CA ILE A 106 7.69 -5.28 -1.83
C ILE A 106 7.11 -3.87 -1.70
N VAL A 107 5.85 -3.65 -2.09
CA VAL A 107 5.19 -2.33 -1.94
C VAL A 107 5.11 -1.91 -0.46
N GLY A 108 4.76 -2.83 0.43
CA GLY A 108 4.72 -2.55 1.87
C GLY A 108 6.11 -2.19 2.43
N LEU A 109 7.15 -2.91 2.01
CA LEU A 109 8.53 -2.64 2.39
C LEU A 109 9.02 -1.28 1.87
N LEU A 110 8.71 -0.95 0.61
CA LEU A 110 8.99 0.38 0.05
C LEU A 110 8.23 1.48 0.82
N GLY A 111 7.00 1.22 1.24
CA GLY A 111 6.22 2.10 2.12
C GLY A 111 6.93 2.40 3.43
N ILE A 112 7.45 1.36 4.11
CA ILE A 112 8.20 1.49 5.36
C ILE A 112 9.49 2.30 5.15
N ILE A 113 10.25 2.00 4.08
CA ILE A 113 11.46 2.75 3.73
C ILE A 113 11.13 4.22 3.50
N LEU A 114 10.08 4.51 2.74
CA LEU A 114 9.66 5.88 2.43
C LEU A 114 9.22 6.64 3.68
N ALA A 115 8.44 5.99 4.56
CA ALA A 115 8.04 6.58 5.84
C ALA A 115 9.26 6.92 6.71
N GLY A 116 10.25 6.02 6.77
CA GLY A 116 11.51 6.26 7.45
C GLY A 116 12.28 7.44 6.84
N TYR A 117 12.42 7.47 5.52
CA TYR A 117 13.09 8.56 4.81
C TYR A 117 12.46 9.93 5.09
N ILE A 118 11.14 10.02 5.01
CA ILE A 118 10.39 11.25 5.30
C ILE A 118 10.58 11.66 6.77
N TYR A 119 10.51 10.70 7.70
CA TYR A 119 10.72 10.97 9.12
C TYR A 119 12.12 11.53 9.42
N TYR A 120 13.16 10.95 8.81
CA TYR A 120 14.54 11.48 8.92
C TYR A 120 14.65 12.88 8.31
N GLY A 121 14.03 13.11 7.15
CA GLY A 121 14.05 14.41 6.47
C GLY A 121 13.28 15.52 7.18
N PHE A 122 12.31 15.18 8.03
CA PHE A 122 11.61 16.16 8.86
C PHE A 122 12.45 16.63 10.05
N ARG A 123 13.31 15.75 10.59
CA ARG A 123 14.12 15.97 11.79
C ARG A 123 15.45 16.69 11.52
N GLY A 124 15.95 16.65 10.28
CA GLY A 124 17.13 17.40 9.82
C GLY A 124 16.77 18.75 9.23
#